data_AF-A0A2K2VW40-F1
#
_entry.id   AF-A0A2K2VW40-F1
#
_cell.length_a   1.000
_cell.length_b   1.000
_cell.length_c   1.000
_cell.angle_alpha   90.00
_cell.angle_beta   90.00
_cell.angle_gamma   90.00
#
_symmetry.space_group_name_H-M   'P 1'
#
loop_
_entity.id
_entity.type
_entity.pdbx_description
1 polymer ?
#
loop_
_entity_poly.entity_id
_entity_poly.type
_entity_poly.pdbx_seq_one_letter_code
_entity_poly.pdbx_strand_id
1 'polypeptide(L)'
;MPLFTVLLAHFFTQDERLNFMKVAGIFLGFLGVLTLFCPAVLKGLGTHVLSQLAVMGAALCYAISVIYGRRLREITPWVSATGQLICAASLTLPMSLVIDAPWKLSPTLLSLGALACLSLLGTALAYILYYYLLARIGATNVSLVTYLLPITGVFWGALLLGERLHWSAFLALALILVGIAGVNNGSVKLPFSRKMGVEPAAK
;
A
#
# COMPACT_ATOMS: atom_id res chain seq x y z
N MET A 1 -5.14 6.84 2.73
CA MET A 1 -5.49 5.42 2.99
C MET A 1 -5.12 5.00 4.42
N PRO A 2 -3.87 5.08 4.92
CA PRO A 2 -3.52 4.57 6.27
C PRO A 2 -4.34 5.15 7.43
N LEU A 3 -4.63 6.45 7.41
CA LEU A 3 -5.51 7.11 8.39
C LEU A 3 -6.91 6.49 8.43
N PHE A 4 -7.53 6.27 7.26
CA PHE A 4 -8.85 5.61 7.17
C PHE A 4 -8.78 4.14 7.59
N THR A 5 -7.71 3.43 7.20
CA THR A 5 -7.53 2.02 7.58
C THR A 5 -7.47 1.87 9.08
N VAL A 6 -6.75 2.74 9.78
CA VAL A 6 -6.60 2.67 11.23
C VAL A 6 -7.89 3.05 11.96
N LEU A 7 -8.60 4.07 11.46
CA LEU A 7 -9.91 4.43 11.96
C LEU A 7 -10.90 3.26 11.82
N LEU A 8 -11.00 2.66 10.63
CA LEU A 8 -11.90 1.53 10.39
C LEU A 8 -11.44 0.27 11.14
N ALA A 9 -10.13 0.02 11.23
CA ALA A 9 -9.60 -1.12 11.96
C ALA A 9 -9.99 -1.09 13.44
N HIS A 10 -10.01 0.09 14.06
CA HIS A 10 -10.42 0.28 15.44
C HIS A 10 -11.87 -0.14 15.71
N PHE A 11 -12.79 0.24 14.82
CA PHE A 11 -14.22 -0.07 14.98
C PHE A 11 -14.57 -1.50 14.54
N PHE A 12 -13.93 -2.00 13.48
CA PHE A 12 -14.33 -3.25 12.82
C PHE A 12 -13.43 -4.45 13.13
N THR A 13 -12.33 -4.27 13.88
CA THR A 13 -11.43 -5.37 14.23
C THR A 13 -11.08 -5.37 15.70
N GLN A 14 -11.37 -6.48 16.39
CA GLN A 14 -11.11 -6.61 17.83
C GLN A 14 -9.63 -6.77 18.17
N ASP A 15 -8.82 -7.25 17.20
CA ASP A 15 -7.40 -7.54 17.37
C ASP A 15 -6.48 -6.32 17.19
N GLU A 16 -6.96 -5.20 16.64
CA GLU A 16 -6.17 -3.99 16.41
C GLU A 16 -6.61 -2.85 17.34
N ARG A 17 -6.20 -2.94 18.61
CA ARG A 17 -6.39 -1.83 19.55
C ARG A 17 -5.51 -0.64 19.14
N LEU A 18 -6.15 0.53 19.06
CA LEU A 18 -5.44 1.80 18.87
C LEU A 18 -4.56 2.06 20.08
N ASN A 19 -3.26 2.17 19.84
CA ASN A 19 -2.32 2.73 20.80
C ASN A 19 -1.96 4.14 20.33
N PHE A 20 -1.83 5.08 21.27
CA PHE A 20 -1.36 6.43 21.02
C PHE A 20 -0.12 6.47 20.13
N MET A 21 0.85 5.56 20.36
CA MET A 21 2.05 5.44 19.52
C MET A 21 1.75 5.14 18.04
N LYS A 22 0.75 4.28 17.77
CA LYS A 22 0.35 3.96 16.39
C LYS A 22 -0.27 5.18 15.73
N VAL A 23 -1.21 5.83 16.42
CA VAL A 23 -1.88 7.03 15.90
C VAL A 23 -0.86 8.14 15.63
N ALA A 24 0.03 8.42 16.58
CA ALA A 24 1.09 9.40 16.43
C ALA A 24 2.01 9.09 15.25
N GLY A 25 2.45 7.83 15.10
CA GLY A 25 3.32 7.42 14.00
C GLY A 25 2.66 7.55 12.62
N ILE A 26 1.37 7.21 12.50
CA ILE A 26 0.61 7.37 11.25
C ILE A 26 0.42 8.85 10.92
N PHE A 27 0.07 9.67 11.91
CA PHE A 27 -0.03 11.12 11.71
C PHE A 27 1.30 11.74 11.29
N LEU A 28 2.41 11.32 11.90
CA LEU A 28 3.74 11.81 11.57
C LEU A 28 4.14 11.39 10.15
N GLY A 29 3.83 10.14 9.74
CA GLY A 29 3.99 9.70 8.36
C GLY A 29 3.14 10.50 7.37
N PHE A 30 1.89 10.80 7.72
CA PHE A 30 1.01 11.65 6.92
C PHE A 30 1.56 13.08 6.76
N LEU A 31 2.07 13.69 7.84
CA LEU A 31 2.72 14.99 7.77
C LEU A 31 3.97 14.97 6.89
N GLY A 32 4.73 13.87 6.91
CA GLY A 32 5.85 13.67 5.99
C GLY A 32 5.40 13.66 4.52
N VAL A 33 4.34 12.91 4.19
CA VAL A 33 3.75 12.91 2.84
C VAL A 33 3.24 14.30 2.45
N LEU A 34 2.52 14.99 3.35
CA LEU A 34 2.07 16.35 3.10
C LEU A 34 3.23 17.30 2.84
N THR A 35 4.33 17.19 3.59
CA THR A 35 5.53 18.03 3.41
C THR A 35 6.14 17.80 2.03
N LEU A 36 6.16 16.55 1.55
CA LEU A 36 6.68 16.22 0.22
C LEU A 36 5.85 16.86 -0.91
N PHE A 37 4.52 16.81 -0.78
CA PHE A 37 3.59 17.28 -1.82
C PHE A 37 3.04 18.70 -1.56
N CYS A 38 3.45 19.38 -0.49
CA CYS A 38 2.89 20.65 -0.03
C CYS A 38 2.81 21.72 -1.14
N PRO A 39 3.88 21.97 -1.92
CA PRO A 39 3.83 22.99 -2.98
C PRO A 39 2.78 22.68 -4.06
N ALA A 40 2.56 21.40 -4.38
CA ALA A 40 1.58 20.97 -5.37
C ALA A 40 0.16 21.04 -4.81
N VAL A 41 -0.03 20.65 -3.54
CA VAL A 41 -1.32 20.70 -2.85
C VAL A 41 -1.83 22.14 -2.74
N LEU A 42 -0.99 23.07 -2.27
CA LEU A 42 -1.38 24.47 -2.06
C LEU A 42 -1.80 25.17 -3.35
N LYS A 43 -1.16 24.86 -4.49
CA LYS A 43 -1.50 25.45 -5.80
C LYS A 43 -2.84 24.98 -6.36
N GLY A 44 -3.37 23.85 -5.89
CA GLY A 44 -4.60 23.22 -6.41
C GLY A 44 -5.74 23.13 -5.40
N LEU A 45 -5.66 23.82 -4.25
CA LEU A 45 -6.72 23.78 -3.25
C LEU A 45 -7.98 24.47 -3.80
N GLY A 46 -9.12 23.76 -3.78
CA GLY A 46 -10.42 24.31 -4.19
C GLY A 46 -10.69 24.39 -5.70
N THR A 47 -9.72 24.11 -6.57
CA THR A 47 -9.92 24.20 -8.04
C THR A 47 -10.61 22.97 -8.63
N HIS A 48 -10.37 21.78 -8.06
CA HIS A 48 -10.93 20.50 -8.53
C HIS A 48 -11.55 19.69 -7.39
N VAL A 49 -12.54 20.29 -6.71
CA VAL A 49 -13.18 19.70 -5.52
C VAL A 49 -13.74 18.30 -5.81
N LEU A 50 -14.37 18.08 -6.98
CA LEU A 50 -14.92 16.77 -7.34
C LEU A 50 -13.81 15.70 -7.48
N SER A 51 -12.68 16.05 -8.10
CA SER A 51 -11.53 15.14 -8.22
C SER A 51 -10.90 14.85 -6.86
N GLN A 52 -10.81 15.85 -5.98
CA GLN A 52 -10.32 15.69 -4.61
C GLN A 52 -11.22 14.75 -3.79
N LEU A 53 -12.54 14.93 -3.88
CA LEU A 53 -13.52 14.06 -3.25
C LEU A 53 -13.46 12.63 -3.82
N ALA A 54 -13.28 12.47 -5.13
CA ALA A 54 -13.12 11.16 -5.77
C ALA A 54 -11.88 10.42 -5.24
N VAL A 55 -10.73 11.10 -5.09
CA VAL A 55 -9.52 10.50 -4.52
C VAL A 55 -9.70 10.14 -3.04
N MET A 56 -10.42 10.97 -2.27
CA MET A 56 -10.78 10.64 -0.88
C MET A 56 -11.69 9.41 -0.81
N GLY A 57 -12.69 9.33 -1.69
CA GLY A 57 -13.57 8.17 -1.85
C GLY A 57 -12.78 6.91 -2.20
N ALA A 58 -11.83 7.01 -3.14
CA ALA A 58 -10.94 5.90 -3.46
C ALA A 58 -10.12 5.46 -2.23
N ALA A 59 -9.54 6.41 -1.49
CA ALA A 59 -8.78 6.10 -0.28
C ALA A 59 -9.61 5.39 0.80
N LEU A 60 -10.91 5.73 0.92
CA LEU A 60 -11.87 5.05 1.78
C LEU A 60 -12.18 3.63 1.27
N CYS A 61 -12.48 3.45 -0.02
CA CYS A 61 -12.70 2.14 -0.62
C CYS A 61 -11.50 1.20 -0.42
N TYR A 62 -10.28 1.72 -0.58
CA TYR A 62 -9.07 0.96 -0.27
C TYR A 62 -9.01 0.53 1.19
N ALA A 63 -9.28 1.44 2.13
CA ALA A 63 -9.29 1.12 3.55
C ALA A 63 -10.33 0.03 3.87
N ILE A 64 -11.55 0.14 3.32
CA ILE A 64 -12.60 -0.88 3.44
C ILE A 64 -12.13 -2.22 2.88
N SER A 65 -11.52 -2.22 1.69
CA SER A 65 -10.97 -3.42 1.05
C SER A 65 -9.93 -4.12 1.93
N VAL A 66 -9.06 -3.37 2.62
CA VAL A 66 -8.07 -3.97 3.54
C VAL A 66 -8.74 -4.61 4.76
N ILE A 67 -9.73 -3.94 5.34
CA ILE A 67 -10.48 -4.48 6.48
C ILE A 67 -11.26 -5.73 6.08
N TYR A 68 -11.92 -5.71 4.92
CA TYR A 68 -12.62 -6.87 4.39
C TYR A 68 -11.66 -8.01 4.04
N GLY A 69 -10.55 -7.70 3.36
CA GLY A 69 -9.50 -8.66 3.02
C GLY A 69 -8.91 -9.34 4.24
N ARG A 70 -8.86 -8.66 5.39
CA ARG A 70 -8.43 -9.25 6.65
C ARG A 70 -9.38 -10.33 7.17
N ARG A 71 -10.68 -10.26 6.85
CA ARG A 71 -11.64 -11.34 7.17
C ARG A 71 -11.34 -12.62 6.39
N LEU A 72 -10.65 -12.52 5.27
CA LEU A 72 -10.24 -13.66 4.45
C LEU A 72 -8.92 -14.30 4.92
N ARG A 73 -8.41 -13.94 6.11
CA ARG A 73 -7.11 -14.44 6.64
C ARG A 73 -7.03 -15.96 6.79
N GLU A 74 -8.17 -16.65 6.86
CA GLU A 74 -8.25 -18.11 6.95
C GLU A 74 -8.13 -18.80 5.58
N ILE A 75 -8.32 -18.05 4.50
CA ILE A 75 -8.15 -18.51 3.12
C ILE A 75 -6.68 -18.38 2.75
N THR A 76 -6.20 -19.27 1.89
CA THR A 76 -4.81 -19.19 1.40
C THR A 76 -4.59 -17.90 0.59
N PRO A 77 -3.48 -17.17 0.81
CA PRO A 77 -3.26 -15.86 0.17
C PRO A 77 -3.35 -15.84 -1.36
N TRP A 78 -2.94 -16.93 -2.01
CA TRP A 78 -3.02 -17.08 -3.48
C TRP A 78 -4.46 -17.16 -3.98
N VAL A 79 -5.37 -17.77 -3.21
CA VAL A 79 -6.79 -17.85 -3.56
C VAL A 79 -7.45 -16.48 -3.40
N SER A 80 -7.18 -15.76 -2.31
CA SER A 80 -7.69 -14.40 -2.11
C SER A 80 -7.19 -13.44 -3.20
N ALA A 81 -5.90 -13.50 -3.55
CA ALA A 81 -5.33 -12.68 -4.63
C ALA A 81 -5.96 -12.99 -5.99
N THR A 82 -6.11 -14.28 -6.33
CA THR A 82 -6.71 -14.71 -7.60
C THR A 82 -8.18 -14.26 -7.69
N GLY A 83 -8.96 -14.48 -6.62
CA GLY A 83 -10.36 -14.03 -6.58
C GLY A 83 -10.49 -12.52 -6.73
N GLN A 84 -9.64 -11.74 -6.04
CA GLN A 84 -9.63 -10.28 -6.18
C GLN A 84 -9.32 -9.86 -7.61
N LEU A 85 -8.30 -10.45 -8.24
CA LEU A 85 -7.88 -10.10 -9.60
C LEU A 85 -8.91 -10.49 -10.66
N ILE A 86 -9.57 -11.65 -10.50
CA ILE A 86 -10.67 -12.06 -11.39
C ILE A 86 -11.84 -11.09 -11.27
N CYS A 87 -12.30 -10.79 -10.05
CA CYS A 87 -13.39 -9.82 -9.85
C CYS A 87 -13.03 -8.43 -10.41
N ALA A 88 -11.80 -7.97 -10.16
CA ALA A 88 -11.33 -6.70 -10.70
C ALA A 88 -11.33 -6.71 -12.24
N ALA A 89 -10.78 -7.74 -12.86
CA ALA A 89 -10.76 -7.90 -14.32
C ALA A 89 -12.17 -7.97 -14.90
N SER A 90 -13.08 -8.73 -14.30
CA SER A 90 -14.47 -8.84 -14.76
C SER A 90 -15.22 -7.50 -14.70
N LEU A 91 -14.92 -6.65 -13.72
CA LEU A 91 -15.52 -5.32 -13.60
C LEU A 91 -14.88 -4.29 -14.55
N THR A 92 -13.56 -4.29 -14.69
CA THR A 92 -12.84 -3.26 -15.46
C THR A 92 -12.76 -3.57 -16.96
N LEU A 93 -12.77 -4.84 -17.36
CA LEU A 93 -12.70 -5.25 -18.77
C LEU A 93 -13.84 -4.67 -19.63
N PRO A 94 -15.13 -4.73 -19.24
CA PRO A 94 -16.20 -4.13 -20.04
C PRO A 94 -16.07 -2.61 -20.12
N MET A 95 -15.65 -1.94 -19.04
CA MET A 95 -15.39 -0.49 -19.05
C MET A 95 -14.27 -0.12 -20.01
N SER A 96 -13.16 -0.87 -20.00
CA SER A 96 -12.03 -0.63 -20.90
C SER A 96 -12.40 -0.84 -22.37
N LEU A 97 -13.23 -1.84 -22.68
CA LEU A 97 -13.72 -2.05 -24.04
C LEU A 97 -14.53 -0.85 -24.56
N VAL A 98 -15.36 -0.24 -23.71
CA VAL A 98 -16.22 0.89 -24.10
C VAL A 98 -15.45 2.20 -24.17
N ILE A 99 -14.56 2.47 -23.20
CA ILE A 99 -13.89 3.76 -23.04
C ILE A 99 -12.59 3.83 -23.86
N ASP A 100 -11.73 2.82 -23.73
CA ASP A 100 -10.38 2.87 -24.30
C ASP A 100 -10.32 2.36 -25.74
N ALA A 101 -11.36 1.62 -26.19
CA ALA A 101 -11.47 1.04 -27.52
C ALA A 101 -10.17 0.32 -27.97
N PRO A 102 -9.78 -0.78 -27.29
CA PRO A 102 -8.44 -1.38 -27.42
C PRO A 102 -8.05 -1.79 -28.84
N TRP A 103 -9.02 -2.06 -29.71
CA TRP A 103 -8.80 -2.35 -31.14
C TRP A 103 -8.25 -1.16 -31.94
N LYS A 104 -8.28 0.06 -31.40
CA LYS A 104 -7.66 1.25 -32.00
C LYS A 104 -6.21 1.45 -31.55
N LEU A 105 -5.74 0.71 -30.55
CA LEU A 105 -4.36 0.81 -30.09
C LEU A 105 -3.42 -0.01 -30.98
N SER A 106 -2.23 0.55 -31.23
CA SER A 106 -1.11 -0.14 -31.88
C SER A 106 0.02 -0.31 -30.86
N PRO A 107 -0.04 -1.35 -30.00
CA PRO A 107 0.93 -1.51 -28.93
C PRO A 107 2.32 -1.88 -29.48
N THR A 108 3.35 -1.24 -28.94
CA THR A 108 4.74 -1.63 -29.24
C THR A 108 5.16 -2.84 -28.41
N LEU A 109 6.17 -3.59 -28.89
CA LEU A 109 6.71 -4.73 -28.14
C LEU A 109 7.25 -4.32 -26.75
N LEU A 110 7.81 -3.11 -26.65
CA LEU A 110 8.27 -2.54 -25.39
C LEU A 110 7.10 -2.29 -24.42
N SER A 111 5.98 -1.75 -24.91
CA SER A 111 4.77 -1.56 -24.09
C SER A 111 4.20 -2.90 -23.60
N LEU A 112 4.20 -3.93 -24.44
CA LEU A 112 3.77 -5.28 -24.03
C LEU A 112 4.70 -5.90 -22.98
N GLY A 113 6.02 -5.73 -23.15
CA GLY A 113 7.00 -6.18 -22.15
C GLY A 113 6.85 -5.47 -20.80
N ALA A 114 6.63 -4.14 -20.82
CA ALA A 114 6.36 -3.36 -19.62
C ALA A 114 5.05 -3.80 -18.94
N LEU A 115 3.99 -4.05 -19.71
CA LEU A 115 2.70 -4.54 -19.22
C LEU A 115 2.84 -5.95 -18.59
N ALA A 116 3.60 -6.85 -19.22
CA ALA A 116 3.84 -8.19 -18.68
C ALA A 116 4.64 -8.12 -17.37
N CYS A 117 5.68 -7.29 -17.31
CA CYS A 117 6.45 -7.08 -16.09
C CYS A 117 5.58 -6.51 -14.95
N LEU A 118 4.77 -5.48 -15.24
CA LEU A 118 3.88 -4.86 -14.26
C LEU A 118 2.77 -5.81 -13.79
N SER A 119 2.18 -6.61 -14.68
CA SER A 119 1.10 -7.54 -14.33
C SER A 119 1.61 -8.75 -13.53
N LEU A 120 2.78 -9.30 -13.86
CA LEU A 120 3.33 -10.45 -13.15
C LEU A 120 4.00 -10.05 -11.83
N LEU A 121 4.92 -9.08 -11.86
CA LEU A 121 5.71 -8.70 -10.68
C LEU A 121 5.00 -7.65 -9.83
N GLY A 122 4.49 -6.58 -10.46
CA GLY A 122 3.88 -5.46 -9.77
C GLY A 122 2.44 -5.71 -9.31
N THR A 123 1.76 -6.72 -9.87
CA THR A 123 0.36 -7.00 -9.57
C THR A 123 0.18 -8.39 -8.98
N ALA A 124 0.37 -9.46 -9.76
CA ALA A 124 0.10 -10.81 -9.29
C ALA A 124 0.93 -11.13 -8.03
N LEU A 125 2.26 -11.16 -8.16
CA LEU A 125 3.17 -11.46 -7.04
C LEU A 125 2.98 -10.49 -5.86
N ALA A 126 2.83 -9.20 -6.14
CA ALA A 126 2.60 -8.19 -5.12
C ALA A 126 1.32 -8.44 -4.32
N TYR A 127 0.20 -8.83 -4.95
CA TYR A 127 -1.05 -9.10 -4.26
C TYR A 127 -1.00 -10.36 -3.39
N ILE A 128 -0.26 -11.37 -3.82
CA ILE A 128 -0.03 -12.57 -2.99
C ILE A 128 0.75 -12.20 -1.74
N LEU A 129 1.84 -11.43 -1.89
CA LEU A 129 2.61 -10.93 -0.75
C LEU A 129 1.77 -10.01 0.14
N TYR A 130 0.93 -9.18 -0.46
CA TYR A 130 0.00 -8.31 0.24
C TYR A 130 -0.96 -9.10 1.12
N TYR A 131 -1.65 -10.12 0.59
CA TYR A 131 -2.56 -10.96 1.38
C TYR A 131 -1.81 -11.81 2.42
N TYR A 132 -0.61 -12.28 2.09
CA TYR A 132 0.25 -12.99 3.05
C TYR A 132 0.62 -12.09 4.25
N LEU A 133 1.00 -10.84 4.00
CA LEU A 133 1.28 -9.87 5.05
C LEU A 133 0.01 -9.48 5.79
N LEU A 134 -1.12 -9.27 5.09
CA LEU A 134 -2.38 -8.87 5.70
C LEU A 134 -2.86 -9.90 6.74
N ALA A 135 -2.70 -11.18 6.45
CA ALA A 135 -3.02 -12.27 7.38
C ALA A 135 -2.09 -12.30 8.61
N ARG A 136 -0.83 -11.85 8.49
CA ARG A 136 0.20 -11.98 9.54
C ARG A 136 0.39 -10.75 10.42
N ILE A 137 0.49 -9.56 9.81
CA ILE A 137 0.86 -8.31 10.50
C ILE A 137 -0.31 -7.35 10.66
N GLY A 138 -1.48 -7.67 10.08
CA GLY A 138 -2.72 -6.90 10.24
C GLY A 138 -2.88 -5.74 9.26
N ALA A 139 -4.07 -5.14 9.25
CA ALA A 139 -4.50 -4.11 8.31
C ALA A 139 -3.71 -2.80 8.49
N THR A 140 -3.53 -2.37 9.74
CA THR A 140 -2.78 -1.13 10.05
C THR A 140 -1.35 -1.21 9.54
N ASN A 141 -0.60 -2.28 9.86
CA ASN A 141 0.81 -2.39 9.48
C ASN A 141 0.98 -2.57 7.97
N VAL A 142 0.12 -3.36 7.32
CA VAL A 142 0.14 -3.47 5.84
C VAL A 142 -0.12 -2.12 5.18
N SER A 143 -1.03 -1.31 5.73
CA SER A 143 -1.32 0.01 5.16
C SER A 143 -0.10 0.95 5.17
N LEU A 144 0.83 0.80 6.11
CA LEU A 144 2.05 1.62 6.18
C LEU A 144 2.98 1.41 4.98
N VAL A 145 2.89 0.28 4.28
CA VAL A 145 3.65 0.05 3.04
C VAL A 145 3.32 1.15 2.01
N THR A 146 2.11 1.71 2.04
CA THR A 146 1.75 2.83 1.15
C THR A 146 2.49 4.13 1.47
N TYR A 147 3.00 4.30 2.69
CA TYR A 147 3.89 5.42 3.01
C TYR A 147 5.32 5.22 2.46
N LEU A 148 5.71 3.99 2.09
CA LEU A 148 6.97 3.75 1.40
C LEU A 148 6.95 4.14 -0.08
N LEU A 149 5.77 4.24 -0.70
CA LEU A 149 5.61 4.64 -2.11
C LEU A 149 6.30 5.97 -2.46
N PRO A 150 6.10 7.08 -1.72
CA PRO A 150 6.82 8.33 -2.00
C PRO A 150 8.33 8.20 -1.82
N ILE A 151 8.80 7.37 -0.87
CA ILE A 151 10.24 7.15 -0.65
C ILE A 151 10.86 6.46 -1.87
N THR A 152 10.24 5.38 -2.35
CA THR A 152 10.74 4.66 -3.52
C THR A 152 10.59 5.49 -4.79
N GLY A 153 9.54 6.29 -4.91
CA GLY A 153 9.34 7.24 -6.01
C GLY A 153 10.46 8.28 -6.09
N VAL A 154 10.77 8.94 -4.97
CA VAL A 154 11.86 9.92 -4.89
C VAL A 154 13.22 9.26 -5.14
N PHE A 155 13.44 8.06 -4.62
CA PHE A 155 14.68 7.32 -4.83
C PHE A 155 14.92 7.01 -6.32
N TRP A 156 13.94 6.42 -6.99
CA TRP A 156 14.06 6.09 -8.41
C TRP A 156 14.03 7.34 -9.31
N GLY A 157 13.32 8.40 -8.92
CA GLY A 157 13.36 9.70 -9.60
C GLY A 157 14.75 10.33 -9.58
N ALA A 158 15.39 10.36 -8.41
CA ALA A 158 16.77 10.84 -8.30
C ALA A 158 17.76 9.95 -9.05
N LEU A 159 17.63 8.62 -8.94
CA LEU A 159 18.60 7.68 -9.48
C LEU A 159 18.52 7.51 -11.00
N LEU A 160 17.31 7.36 -11.55
CA LEU A 160 17.11 7.08 -12.99
C LEU A 160 16.87 8.34 -13.80
N LEU A 161 16.15 9.33 -13.25
CA LEU A 161 15.82 10.56 -13.96
C LEU A 161 16.80 11.70 -13.64
N GLY A 162 17.69 11.53 -12.66
CA GLY A 162 18.67 12.54 -12.28
C GLY A 162 18.05 13.77 -11.60
N GLU A 163 16.86 13.62 -10.99
CA GLU A 163 16.16 14.73 -10.35
C GLU A 163 16.93 15.27 -9.15
N ARG A 164 17.07 16.61 -9.08
CA ARG A 164 17.69 17.27 -7.94
C ARG A 164 16.72 17.31 -6.77
N LEU A 165 17.06 16.59 -5.70
CA LEU A 165 16.26 16.55 -4.49
C LEU A 165 16.42 17.83 -3.68
N HIS A 166 15.30 18.52 -3.45
CA HIS A 166 15.23 19.66 -2.57
C HIS A 166 15.32 19.22 -1.10
N TRP A 167 15.77 20.09 -0.20
CA TRP A 167 15.91 19.78 1.24
C TRP A 167 14.60 19.30 1.89
N SER A 168 13.47 19.79 1.39
CA SER A 168 12.12 19.38 1.83
C SER A 168 11.85 17.89 1.57
N ALA A 169 12.44 17.29 0.54
CA ALA A 169 12.30 15.86 0.28
C ALA A 169 12.97 15.05 1.40
N PHE A 170 14.19 15.40 1.80
CA PHE A 170 14.89 14.71 2.90
C PHE A 170 14.14 14.80 4.22
N LEU A 171 13.58 15.97 4.55
CA LEU A 171 12.74 16.14 5.74
C LEU A 171 11.48 15.27 5.68
N ALA A 172 10.81 15.23 4.54
CA ALA A 172 9.64 14.38 4.33
C ALA A 172 9.97 12.89 4.47
N LEU A 173 11.07 12.43 3.87
CA LEU A 173 11.56 11.06 4.00
C LEU A 173 11.85 10.71 5.47
N ALA A 174 12.53 11.59 6.20
CA ALA A 174 12.82 11.39 7.63
C ALA A 174 11.53 11.26 8.46
N LEU A 175 10.56 12.16 8.25
CA LEU A 175 9.26 12.09 8.93
C LEU A 175 8.53 10.78 8.63
N ILE A 176 8.49 10.35 7.36
CA ILE A 176 7.84 9.10 6.99
C ILE A 176 8.50 7.91 7.70
N LEU A 177 9.83 7.82 7.68
CA LEU A 177 10.57 6.72 8.30
C LEU A 177 10.37 6.68 9.81
N VAL A 178 10.46 7.83 10.49
CA VAL A 178 10.20 7.94 11.93
C VAL A 178 8.76 7.56 12.26
N GLY A 179 7.80 7.97 11.44
CA GLY A 179 6.39 7.63 11.59
C GLY A 179 6.16 6.12 11.52
N ILE A 180 6.70 5.46 10.48
CA ILE A 180 6.62 4.00 10.31
C ILE A 180 7.31 3.27 11.48
N ALA A 181 8.49 3.73 11.89
CA ALA A 181 9.23 3.14 13.01
C ALA A 181 8.43 3.23 14.32
N GLY A 182 7.80 4.38 14.60
CA GLY A 182 6.96 4.59 15.78
C GLY A 182 5.75 3.65 15.85
N VAL A 183 5.15 3.30 14.71
CA VAL A 183 4.04 2.33 14.67
C VAL A 183 4.54 0.90 14.92
N ASN A 184 5.73 0.57 14.40
CA ASN A 184 6.26 -0.80 14.42
C ASN A 184 7.01 -1.16 15.72
N ASN A 185 7.39 -0.18 16.55
CA ASN A 185 8.18 -0.39 17.77
C ASN A 185 7.49 -1.27 18.85
N GLY A 186 6.22 -1.63 18.65
CA GLY A 186 5.49 -2.60 19.49
C GLY A 186 5.34 -4.02 18.91
N SER A 187 5.89 -4.32 17.73
CA SER A 187 5.58 -5.58 17.01
C SER A 187 6.74 -6.24 16.26
N VAL A 188 7.96 -5.68 16.28
CA VAL A 188 9.14 -6.36 15.71
C VAL A 188 9.65 -7.46 16.65
N LYS A 189 8.90 -8.56 16.77
CA LYS A 189 9.50 -9.85 17.10
C LYS A 189 9.97 -10.46 15.79
N LEU A 190 11.25 -10.31 15.48
CA LEU A 190 11.88 -10.96 14.33
C LEU A 190 11.55 -12.47 14.37
N PRO A 191 10.88 -13.04 13.35
CA PRO A 191 10.46 -14.44 13.35
C PRO A 191 11.62 -15.43 13.13
N PHE A 192 12.86 -14.95 13.03
CA PHE A 192 14.01 -15.76 12.63
C PHE A 192 14.66 -16.57 13.77
N SER A 193 14.13 -16.50 15.00
CA SER A 193 14.74 -17.18 16.17
C SER A 193 13.93 -18.37 16.70
N ARG A 194 13.07 -19.00 15.89
CA ARG A 194 12.25 -20.12 16.39
C ARG A 194 11.99 -21.21 15.37
N LYS A 195 13.07 -21.90 14.94
CA LYS A 195 13.04 -23.31 14.48
C LYS A 195 14.46 -23.83 14.20
N MET A 196 15.19 -24.16 15.27
CA MET A 196 16.16 -25.26 15.30
C MET A 196 16.03 -25.96 16.66
N GLY A 197 14.84 -26.49 16.92
CA GLY A 197 14.65 -27.49 17.97
C GLY A 197 14.94 -28.84 17.35
N VAL A 198 16.18 -29.31 17.50
CA VAL A 198 16.56 -30.71 17.27
C VAL A 198 15.81 -31.53 18.31
N GLU A 199 14.88 -32.38 17.86
CA GLU A 199 14.28 -33.42 18.71
C GLU A 199 15.39 -34.34 19.23
N PRO A 200 15.51 -34.57 20.55
CA PRO A 200 16.40 -35.61 21.04
C PRO A 200 15.78 -36.97 20.70
N ALA A 201 16.53 -37.77 19.95
CA ALA A 201 16.22 -39.17 19.70
C ALA A 201 15.98 -39.89 21.03
N ALA A 202 14.78 -40.43 21.21
CA ALA A 202 14.46 -41.33 22.31
C ALA A 202 15.25 -42.64 22.14
N LYS A 203 15.89 -43.05 23.24
CA LYS A 203 16.44 -44.39 23.45
C LYS A 203 15.33 -45.40 23.69
#